data_AF-A0A6N2M5E1-F1
#
_entry.id   AF-A0A6N2M5E1-F1
#
_cell.length_a   1.000
_cell.length_b   1.000
_cell.length_c   1.000
_cell.angle_alpha   90.00
_cell.angle_beta   90.00
_cell.angle_gamma   90.00
#
_symmetry.space_group_name_H-M   'P 1'
#
loop_
_entity.id
_entity.type
_entity.pdbx_description
1 polymer ?
#
loop_
_entity_poly.entity_id
_entity_poly.type
_entity_poly.pdbx_seq_one_letter_code
_entity_poly.pdbx_strand_id
1 'polypeptide(L)'
;MDDDGDMAEMYLTEKKSRMESSFYGDQSLMGFRSNDGGTSISAPVSPVASPPDSRKLEKNLSIARSRHESMRSSESATENIEELEMLLEAYFVVIDSTLNKLTSLKEYIDDTEDFINIQLDNVRNQLIQFELLLTTATFVVAIFGVVAGIFGMNFAVPLFDDAGAFKWVLIITGVTGAVIFCAFVWFFKYRRLMPL
;
A
#
# COMPACT_ATOMS: atom_id res chain seq x y z
N MET A 1 36.00 16.61 -31.19
CA MET A 1 34.55 16.40 -31.08
C MET A 1 34.36 14.90 -31.10
N ASP A 2 34.31 14.30 -29.92
CA ASP A 2 34.13 12.85 -29.72
C ASP A 2 33.58 12.64 -28.29
N ASP A 3 32.49 13.35 -27.98
CA ASP A 3 31.89 13.48 -26.63
C ASP A 3 30.47 12.88 -26.58
N ASP A 4 30.20 11.91 -27.45
CA ASP A 4 28.92 11.18 -27.49
C ASP A 4 29.07 9.72 -26.98
N GLY A 5 30.31 9.22 -26.85
CA GLY A 5 30.60 7.86 -26.40
C GLY A 5 30.37 7.64 -24.91
N ASP A 6 30.74 8.63 -24.09
CA ASP A 6 30.65 8.55 -22.63
C ASP A 6 29.20 8.72 -22.11
N MET A 7 28.31 9.24 -22.96
CA MET A 7 26.90 9.42 -22.62
C MET A 7 26.12 8.09 -22.60
N ALA A 8 26.56 7.10 -23.39
CA ALA A 8 25.94 5.78 -23.45
C ALA A 8 26.28 4.89 -22.24
N GLU A 9 27.33 5.21 -21.48
CA GLU A 9 27.74 4.47 -20.28
C GLU A 9 26.83 4.75 -19.05
N MET A 10 25.98 5.78 -19.09
CA MET A 10 25.13 6.20 -17.96
C MET A 10 23.76 5.49 -17.87
N TYR A 11 23.43 4.54 -18.78
CA TYR A 11 22.19 3.77 -18.71
C TYR A 11 22.23 2.72 -17.59
N LEU A 12 22.02 3.18 -16.36
CA LEU A 12 22.05 2.36 -15.14
C LEU A 12 20.93 1.31 -15.09
N THR A 13 19.81 1.53 -15.78
CA THR A 13 18.66 0.61 -15.80
C THR A 13 18.99 -0.73 -16.44
N GLU A 14 19.75 -0.72 -17.54
CA GLU A 14 20.13 -1.93 -18.26
C GLU A 14 21.29 -2.68 -17.57
N LYS A 15 22.23 -1.92 -16.99
CA LYS A 15 23.34 -2.46 -16.18
C LYS A 15 22.82 -3.13 -14.89
N LYS A 16 21.81 -2.54 -14.24
CA LYS A 16 21.10 -3.12 -13.09
C LYS A 16 20.31 -4.37 -13.48
N SER A 17 19.60 -4.37 -14.61
CA SER A 17 18.86 -5.55 -15.09
C SER A 17 19.80 -6.73 -15.41
N ARG A 18 20.95 -6.47 -16.05
CA ARG A 18 21.97 -7.50 -16.26
C ARG A 18 22.53 -8.03 -14.93
N MET A 19 22.82 -7.15 -13.98
CA MET A 19 23.33 -7.55 -12.67
C MET A 19 22.31 -8.35 -11.84
N GLU A 20 21.02 -7.98 -11.89
CA GLU A 20 19.92 -8.73 -11.27
C GLU A 20 19.71 -10.09 -11.94
N SER A 21 19.85 -10.18 -13.27
CA SER A 21 19.77 -11.47 -13.98
C SER A 21 20.91 -12.43 -13.63
N SER A 22 22.12 -11.90 -13.35
CA SER A 22 23.25 -12.72 -12.88
C SER A 22 23.13 -13.12 -11.41
N PHE A 23 22.40 -12.36 -10.59
CA PHE A 23 22.23 -12.68 -9.16
C PHE A 23 21.14 -13.75 -8.94
N TYR A 24 20.16 -13.85 -9.85
CA TYR A 24 19.13 -14.91 -9.82
C TYR A 24 19.56 -16.22 -10.47
N GLY A 25 20.65 -16.24 -11.24
CA GLY A 25 21.09 -17.42 -12.02
C GLY A 25 21.91 -18.46 -11.25
N ASP A 26 22.40 -18.15 -10.04
CA ASP A 26 23.41 -18.99 -9.34
C ASP A 26 22.90 -19.65 -8.05
N GLN A 27 21.59 -19.63 -7.77
CA GLN A 27 21.03 -20.16 -6.52
C GLN A 27 20.23 -21.48 -6.71
N SER A 28 20.60 -22.29 -7.70
CA SER A 28 20.02 -23.62 -7.91
C SER A 28 21.02 -24.75 -7.69
N LEU A 29 21.40 -25.05 -6.43
CA LEU A 29 21.63 -26.42 -5.92
C LEU A 29 21.92 -26.42 -4.40
N MET A 30 21.30 -27.38 -3.67
CA MET A 30 21.28 -27.65 -2.20
C MET A 30 20.14 -26.94 -1.47
N GLY A 31 19.08 -27.56 -0.96
CA GLY A 31 18.83 -28.96 -0.60
C GLY A 31 18.61 -29.09 0.92
N PHE A 32 17.35 -29.11 1.39
CA PHE A 32 16.77 -30.06 2.36
C PHE A 32 15.41 -29.60 2.94
N ARG A 33 14.36 -30.35 2.55
CA ARG A 33 13.15 -30.82 3.27
C ARG A 33 12.70 -30.11 4.58
N SER A 34 11.42 -29.66 4.65
CA SER A 34 10.27 -30.42 5.24
C SER A 34 9.05 -29.52 5.53
N ASN A 35 7.91 -29.93 4.97
CA ASN A 35 6.52 -29.97 5.48
C ASN A 35 5.86 -28.79 6.24
N ASP A 36 4.68 -28.42 5.71
CA ASP A 36 3.42 -28.05 6.37
C ASP A 36 2.97 -26.58 6.42
N GLY A 37 1.67 -26.39 6.19
CA GLY A 37 0.87 -25.31 6.77
C GLY A 37 0.79 -24.00 5.99
N GLY A 38 -0.42 -23.64 5.55
CA GLY A 38 -0.69 -22.47 4.73
C GLY A 38 -0.82 -21.14 5.48
N THR A 39 -0.93 -20.10 4.66
CA THR A 39 -1.53 -18.78 4.93
C THR A 39 -1.03 -18.02 6.16
N SER A 40 -0.22 -16.98 5.94
CA SER A 40 -0.34 -15.74 6.69
C SER A 40 0.07 -14.57 5.81
N ILE A 41 -0.91 -13.71 5.58
CA ILE A 41 -0.79 -12.42 4.91
C ILE A 41 0.15 -11.56 5.74
N SER A 42 1.14 -11.01 5.07
CA SER A 42 2.15 -10.08 5.57
C SER A 42 1.57 -8.99 6.47
N ALA A 43 1.97 -8.99 7.74
CA ALA A 43 1.92 -7.82 8.61
C ALA A 43 3.01 -6.82 8.20
N PRO A 44 2.84 -5.50 8.42
CA PRO A 44 3.91 -4.54 8.21
C PRO A 44 5.06 -4.87 9.16
N VAL A 45 6.27 -4.89 8.62
CA VAL A 45 7.50 -5.11 9.38
C VAL A 45 7.65 -3.98 10.41
N SER A 46 7.41 -4.27 11.69
CA SER A 46 7.88 -3.41 12.77
C SER A 46 9.37 -3.14 12.57
N PRO A 47 9.86 -1.90 12.69
CA PRO A 47 11.29 -1.67 12.73
C PRO A 47 11.85 -2.50 13.87
N VAL A 48 12.91 -3.25 13.59
CA VAL A 48 13.69 -3.93 14.61
C VAL A 48 13.96 -2.89 15.70
N ALA A 49 13.49 -3.16 16.92
CA ALA A 49 13.89 -2.36 18.06
C ALA A 49 15.41 -2.54 18.16
N SER A 50 16.18 -1.57 17.66
CA SER A 50 17.59 -1.48 18.00
C SER A 50 17.63 -1.52 19.54
N PRO A 51 18.40 -2.43 20.15
CA PRO A 51 18.59 -2.37 21.59
C PRO A 51 19.09 -0.94 21.89
N PRO A 52 18.61 -0.28 22.95
CA PRO A 52 19.39 0.83 23.44
C PRO A 52 20.73 0.21 23.83
N ASP A 53 21.78 0.53 23.08
CA ASP A 53 23.13 0.47 23.62
C ASP A 53 23.07 1.37 24.84
N SER A 54 22.78 0.75 25.99
CA SER A 54 23.15 1.25 27.28
C SER A 54 24.66 1.39 27.20
N ARG A 55 25.09 2.58 26.74
CA ARG A 55 26.46 3.04 26.91
C ARG A 55 26.72 2.92 28.39
N LYS A 56 27.37 1.82 28.70
CA LYS A 56 28.05 1.43 29.91
C LYS A 56 28.64 2.70 30.54
N LEU A 57 27.85 3.39 31.36
CA LEU A 57 28.33 4.44 32.25
C LEU A 57 29.00 3.78 33.47
N GLU A 58 29.84 2.80 33.19
CA GLU A 58 30.85 2.32 34.11
C GLU A 58 32.15 3.00 33.70
N LYS A 59 32.24 4.29 33.98
CA LYS A 59 33.53 4.98 33.97
C LYS A 59 33.60 5.93 35.16
N ASN A 60 33.96 5.31 36.29
CA ASN A 60 34.82 5.87 37.32
C ASN A 60 34.36 7.17 37.98
N LEU A 61 33.34 7.09 38.83
CA LEU A 61 33.21 8.02 39.95
C LEU A 61 34.02 7.50 41.15
N SER A 62 35.33 7.34 40.98
CA SER A 62 36.25 7.17 42.12
C SER A 62 36.52 8.55 42.72
N ILE A 63 35.58 9.05 43.52
CA ILE A 63 35.80 10.23 44.36
C ILE A 63 36.77 9.81 45.47
N ALA A 64 38.05 10.09 45.24
CA ALA A 64 39.08 10.03 46.27
C ALA A 64 38.77 11.11 47.32
N ARG A 65 38.07 10.71 48.39
CA ARG A 65 37.81 11.55 49.56
C ARG A 65 39.10 11.70 50.38
N SER A 66 39.91 12.71 50.07
CA SER A 66 40.98 13.15 50.97
C SER A 66 40.80 14.61 51.41
N ARG A 67 40.28 14.73 52.65
CA ARG A 67 40.55 15.76 53.67
C ARG A 67 40.99 17.15 53.18
N HIS A 68 40.11 18.14 53.33
CA HIS A 68 40.46 19.34 54.10
C HIS A 68 39.20 19.99 54.70
N GLU A 69 39.30 20.36 55.97
CA GLU A 69 38.28 21.07 56.75
C GLU A 69 38.51 22.58 56.65
N SER A 70 37.44 23.35 56.92
CA SER A 70 37.37 24.81 57.07
C SER A 70 37.29 25.68 55.79
N MET A 71 36.10 25.69 55.17
CA MET A 71 35.30 26.85 54.69
C MET A 71 33.96 26.33 54.09
N ARG A 72 33.30 25.38 54.78
CA ARG A 72 32.55 24.27 54.13
C ARG A 72 31.05 24.51 53.85
N SER A 73 30.48 25.66 54.20
CA SER A 73 29.04 25.88 53.99
C SER A 73 28.67 26.39 52.60
N SER A 74 29.59 27.07 51.90
CA SER A 74 29.33 27.57 50.53
C SER A 74 29.74 26.56 49.46
N GLU A 75 30.84 25.81 49.67
CA GLU A 75 31.28 24.73 48.75
C GLU A 75 30.32 23.54 48.72
N SER A 76 29.73 23.17 49.86
CA SER A 76 28.70 22.12 49.87
C SER A 76 27.44 22.57 49.12
N ALA A 77 27.03 23.85 49.26
CA ALA A 77 25.90 24.37 48.50
C ALA A 77 26.17 24.36 46.99
N THR A 78 27.39 24.67 46.54
CA THR A 78 27.77 24.60 45.13
C THR A 78 27.85 23.17 44.60
N GLU A 79 28.37 22.21 45.39
CA GLU A 79 28.36 20.77 45.02
C GLU A 79 26.92 20.25 44.85
N ASN A 80 25.99 20.63 45.74
CA ASN A 80 24.58 20.24 45.61
C ASN A 80 23.91 20.87 44.37
N ILE A 81 24.29 22.09 44.00
CA ILE A 81 23.78 22.77 42.78
C ILE A 81 24.29 22.08 41.52
N GLU A 82 25.57 21.69 41.49
CA GLU A 82 26.20 21.02 40.35
C GLU A 82 25.64 19.60 40.14
N GLU A 83 25.34 18.87 41.22
CA GLU A 83 24.63 17.59 41.15
C GLU A 83 23.21 17.73 40.59
N LEU A 84 22.48 18.80 40.97
CA LEU A 84 21.15 19.09 40.43
C LEU A 84 21.20 19.47 38.95
N GLU A 85 22.23 20.20 38.52
CA GLU A 85 22.43 20.61 37.13
C GLU A 85 22.71 19.39 36.23
N MET A 86 23.57 18.47 36.65
CA MET A 86 23.81 17.22 35.91
C MET A 86 22.53 16.36 35.77
N LEU A 87 21.68 16.34 36.80
CA LEU A 87 20.42 15.60 36.79
C LEU A 87 19.39 16.27 35.87
N LEU A 88 19.33 17.60 35.89
CA LEU A 88 18.48 18.39 35.00
C LEU A 88 18.90 18.21 33.54
N GLU A 89 20.20 18.27 33.24
CA GLU A 89 20.71 18.08 31.88
C GLU A 89 20.44 16.66 31.36
N ALA A 90 20.62 15.64 32.20
CA ALA A 90 20.22 14.28 31.87
C ALA A 90 18.71 14.18 31.56
N TYR A 91 17.86 14.86 32.35
CA TYR A 91 16.43 14.93 32.08
C TYR A 91 16.11 15.67 30.78
N PHE A 92 16.80 16.77 30.49
CA PHE A 92 16.60 17.56 29.27
C PHE A 92 16.92 16.71 28.03
N VAL A 93 18.04 15.99 28.04
CA VAL A 93 18.42 15.06 26.96
C VAL A 93 17.38 13.94 26.79
N VAL A 94 16.83 13.40 27.88
CA VAL A 94 15.78 12.38 27.82
C VAL A 94 14.48 12.94 27.26
N ILE A 95 14.09 14.15 27.64
CA ILE A 95 12.88 14.84 27.14
C ILE A 95 13.02 15.08 25.63
N ASP A 96 14.15 15.62 25.16
CA ASP A 96 14.39 15.86 23.74
C ASP A 96 14.38 14.55 22.94
N SER A 97 15.05 13.51 23.45
CA SER A 97 15.02 12.18 22.82
C SER A 97 13.60 11.62 22.73
N THR A 98 12.78 11.86 23.76
CA THR A 98 11.39 11.41 23.80
C THR A 98 10.53 12.21 22.82
N LEU A 99 10.71 13.53 22.76
CA LEU A 99 10.02 14.39 21.78
C LEU A 99 10.33 13.99 20.35
N ASN A 100 11.60 13.68 20.04
CA ASN A 100 11.99 13.23 18.71
C ASN A 100 11.31 11.90 18.34
N LYS A 101 11.26 10.94 19.29
CA LYS A 101 10.55 9.67 19.10
C LYS A 101 9.05 9.87 18.88
N LEU A 102 8.42 10.76 19.66
CA LEU A 102 6.99 11.09 19.49
C LEU A 102 6.73 11.74 18.14
N THR A 103 7.63 12.61 17.68
CA THR A 103 7.52 13.27 16.37
C THR A 103 7.62 12.25 15.24
N SER A 104 8.59 11.35 15.27
CA SER A 104 8.70 10.26 14.29
C SER A 104 7.52 9.29 14.34
N LEU A 105 7.00 9.00 15.53
CA LEU A 105 5.81 8.15 15.66
C LEU A 105 4.57 8.83 15.06
N LYS A 106 4.44 10.15 15.24
CA LYS A 106 3.37 10.94 14.66
C LYS A 106 3.45 10.94 13.14
N GLU A 107 4.65 11.13 12.56
CA GLU A 107 4.87 11.00 11.12
C GLU A 107 4.50 9.60 10.61
N TYR A 108 4.88 8.54 11.34
CA TYR A 108 4.50 7.16 10.96
C TYR A 108 2.99 6.93 10.99
N ILE A 109 2.27 7.53 11.94
CA ILE A 109 0.81 7.45 11.99
C ILE A 109 0.19 8.20 10.81
N ASP A 110 0.67 9.41 10.51
CA ASP A 110 0.21 10.20 9.37
C ASP A 110 0.46 9.44 8.04
N ASP A 111 1.64 8.85 7.85
CA ASP A 111 1.98 8.03 6.68
C ASP A 111 1.03 6.83 6.54
N THR A 112 0.67 6.21 7.67
CA THR A 112 -0.28 5.08 7.70
C THR A 112 -1.70 5.54 7.37
N GLU A 113 -2.12 6.72 7.83
CA GLU A 113 -3.42 7.31 7.51
C GLU A 113 -3.52 7.58 6.00
N ASP A 114 -2.49 8.17 5.41
CA ASP A 114 -2.41 8.41 3.96
C ASP A 114 -2.44 7.11 3.17
N PHE A 115 -1.72 6.08 3.63
CA PHE A 115 -1.78 4.75 3.03
C PHE A 115 -3.20 4.16 3.05
N ILE A 116 -3.87 4.23 4.20
CA ILE A 116 -5.25 3.75 4.33
C ILE A 116 -6.19 4.56 3.42
N ASN A 117 -6.02 5.87 3.34
CA ASN A 117 -6.82 6.74 2.47
C ASN A 117 -6.68 6.34 0.99
N ILE A 118 -5.45 6.15 0.51
CA ILE A 118 -5.19 5.69 -0.86
C ILE A 118 -5.82 4.31 -1.11
N GLN A 119 -5.69 3.39 -0.15
CA GLN A 119 -6.24 2.04 -0.25
C GLN A 119 -7.78 2.07 -0.29
N LEU A 120 -8.40 2.91 0.53
CA LEU A 120 -9.85 3.04 0.62
C LEU A 120 -10.42 3.71 -0.64
N ASP A 121 -9.73 4.70 -1.19
CA ASP A 121 -10.09 5.32 -2.47
C ASP A 121 -9.99 4.32 -3.63
N ASN A 122 -8.96 3.46 -3.64
CA ASN A 122 -8.84 2.38 -4.62
C ASN A 122 -10.01 1.39 -4.51
N VAL A 123 -10.37 0.96 -3.30
CA VAL A 123 -11.52 0.07 -3.07
C VAL A 123 -12.83 0.74 -3.49
N ARG A 124 -13.05 2.02 -3.17
CA ARG A 124 -14.22 2.76 -3.65
C ARG A 124 -14.27 2.82 -5.18
N ASN A 125 -13.13 3.09 -5.83
CA ASN A 125 -13.06 3.12 -7.28
C ASN A 125 -13.41 1.76 -7.90
N GLN A 126 -12.93 0.65 -7.33
CA GLN A 126 -13.33 -0.69 -7.76
C GLN A 126 -14.82 -0.96 -7.57
N LEU A 127 -15.40 -0.51 -6.45
CA LEU A 127 -16.83 -0.66 -6.18
C LEU A 127 -17.67 0.09 -7.20
N ILE A 128 -17.33 1.35 -7.50
CA ILE A 128 -18.01 2.16 -8.53
C ILE A 128 -17.92 1.49 -9.90
N GLN A 129 -16.75 0.94 -10.24
CA GLN A 129 -16.57 0.22 -11.51
C GLN A 129 -17.46 -1.03 -11.59
N PHE A 130 -17.55 -1.80 -10.50
CA PHE A 130 -18.40 -2.97 -10.42
C PHE A 130 -19.89 -2.61 -10.49
N GLU A 131 -20.31 -1.54 -9.81
CA GLU A 131 -21.67 -1.03 -9.85
C GLU A 131 -22.08 -0.60 -11.26
N LEU A 132 -21.21 0.12 -11.98
CA LEU A 132 -21.44 0.50 -13.37
C LEU A 132 -21.58 -0.71 -14.31
N LEU A 133 -20.76 -1.74 -14.08
CA LEU A 133 -20.84 -2.99 -14.84
C LEU A 133 -22.19 -3.68 -14.58
N LEU A 134 -22.57 -3.87 -13.31
CA LEU A 134 -23.83 -4.50 -12.95
C LEU A 134 -25.05 -3.73 -13.49
N THR A 135 -25.07 -2.41 -13.32
CA THR A 135 -26.18 -1.56 -13.78
C THR A 135 -26.37 -1.64 -15.29
N THR A 136 -25.28 -1.82 -16.04
CA THR A 136 -25.39 -1.94 -17.49
C THR A 136 -25.76 -3.35 -17.91
N ALA A 137 -25.26 -4.37 -17.22
CA ALA A 137 -25.71 -5.74 -17.46
C ALA A 137 -27.23 -5.85 -17.23
N THR A 138 -27.75 -5.26 -16.16
CA THR A 138 -29.20 -5.23 -15.89
C THR A 138 -29.96 -4.39 -16.91
N PHE A 139 -29.40 -3.29 -17.41
CA PHE A 139 -30.00 -2.53 -18.51
C PHE A 139 -30.16 -3.36 -19.79
N VAL A 140 -29.14 -4.14 -20.19
CA VAL A 140 -29.22 -5.04 -21.34
C VAL A 140 -30.29 -6.12 -21.11
N VAL A 141 -30.33 -6.72 -19.92
CA VAL A 141 -31.36 -7.71 -19.54
C VAL A 141 -32.76 -7.09 -19.57
N ALA A 142 -32.92 -5.83 -19.17
CA ALA A 142 -34.20 -5.13 -19.20
C ALA A 142 -34.74 -4.97 -20.64
N ILE A 143 -33.87 -4.66 -21.62
CA ILE A 143 -34.26 -4.59 -23.03
C ILE A 143 -34.81 -5.94 -23.51
N PHE A 144 -34.11 -7.04 -23.19
CA PHE A 144 -34.61 -8.39 -23.49
C PHE A 144 -35.92 -8.71 -22.77
N GLY A 145 -36.06 -8.26 -21.52
CA GLY A 145 -37.27 -8.40 -20.72
C GLY A 145 -38.48 -7.69 -21.32
N VAL A 146 -38.31 -6.49 -21.90
CA VAL A 146 -39.39 -5.77 -22.61
C VAL A 146 -39.87 -6.58 -23.81
N VAL A 147 -38.94 -7.12 -24.61
CA VAL A 147 -39.30 -7.96 -25.76
C VAL A 147 -40.01 -9.23 -25.31
N ALA A 148 -39.48 -9.93 -24.30
CA ALA A 148 -40.12 -11.10 -23.73
C ALA A 148 -41.52 -10.80 -23.16
N GLY A 149 -41.71 -9.63 -22.54
CA GLY A 149 -42.99 -9.19 -21.98
C GLY A 149 -44.04 -8.90 -23.06
N ILE A 150 -43.66 -8.24 -24.16
CA ILE A 150 -44.55 -7.99 -25.30
C ILE A 150 -45.02 -9.32 -25.91
N PHE A 151 -44.11 -10.29 -26.06
CA PHE A 151 -44.45 -11.61 -26.61
C PHE A 151 -45.13 -12.56 -25.62
N GLY A 152 -44.97 -12.34 -24.31
CA GLY A 152 -45.64 -13.09 -23.25
C GLY A 152 -47.07 -12.63 -22.95
N MET A 153 -47.54 -11.58 -23.62
CA MET A 153 -48.85 -10.97 -23.39
C MET A 153 -49.98 -11.79 -24.06
N ASN A 154 -51.12 -11.95 -23.40
CA ASN A 154 -52.26 -12.75 -23.88
C ASN A 154 -53.14 -12.05 -24.95
N PHE A 155 -52.64 -10.98 -25.58
CA PHE A 155 -53.40 -10.23 -26.58
C PHE A 155 -53.05 -10.68 -27.99
N ALA A 156 -54.07 -10.79 -28.86
CA ALA A 156 -53.87 -11.07 -30.27
C ALA A 156 -53.27 -9.85 -30.97
N VAL A 157 -51.95 -9.86 -31.14
CA VAL A 157 -51.22 -8.85 -31.92
C VAL A 157 -51.07 -9.37 -33.35
N PRO A 158 -51.31 -8.55 -34.40
CA PRO A 158 -51.13 -8.95 -35.80
C PRO A 158 -49.70 -9.38 -36.16
N LEU A 159 -48.74 -9.16 -35.26
CA LEU A 159 -47.37 -9.64 -35.36
C LEU A 159 -47.24 -11.16 -35.17
N PHE A 160 -48.27 -11.83 -34.63
CA PHE A 160 -48.33 -13.28 -34.48
C PHE A 160 -49.00 -13.99 -35.67
N ASP A 161 -49.69 -13.26 -36.55
CA ASP A 161 -50.35 -13.84 -37.73
C ASP A 161 -49.34 -14.28 -38.80
N ASP A 162 -48.13 -13.71 -38.79
CA ASP A 162 -47.03 -14.13 -39.66
C ASP A 162 -46.06 -15.04 -38.90
N ALA A 163 -45.97 -16.31 -39.34
CA ALA A 163 -45.08 -17.32 -38.76
C ALA A 163 -43.59 -16.93 -38.81
N GLY A 164 -43.21 -15.98 -39.66
CA GLY A 164 -41.84 -15.46 -39.77
C GLY A 164 -41.52 -14.31 -38.82
N ALA A 165 -42.50 -13.49 -38.45
CA ALA A 165 -42.28 -12.23 -37.74
C ALA A 165 -41.66 -12.44 -36.35
N PHE A 166 -42.11 -13.45 -35.60
CA PHE A 166 -41.53 -13.80 -34.30
C PHE A 166 -40.04 -14.15 -34.39
N LYS A 167 -39.66 -14.97 -35.37
CA LYS A 167 -38.26 -15.36 -35.59
C LYS A 167 -37.39 -14.16 -35.96
N TRP A 168 -37.88 -13.29 -36.83
CA TRP A 168 -37.16 -12.07 -37.21
C TRP A 168 -36.97 -11.12 -36.02
N VAL A 169 -37.99 -10.89 -35.20
CA VAL A 169 -37.86 -10.03 -34.01
C VAL A 169 -36.90 -10.64 -32.98
N LEU A 170 -36.94 -11.95 -32.78
CA LEU A 170 -36.01 -12.63 -31.87
C LEU A 170 -34.56 -12.52 -32.36
N ILE A 171 -34.31 -12.68 -33.66
CA ILE A 171 -32.98 -12.51 -34.26
C ILE A 171 -32.52 -11.05 -34.15
N ILE A 172 -33.36 -10.08 -34.52
CA ILE A 172 -33.00 -8.65 -34.48
C ILE A 172 -32.70 -8.22 -33.05
N THR A 173 -33.53 -8.63 -32.08
CA THR A 173 -33.32 -8.31 -30.66
C THR A 173 -32.06 -8.98 -30.13
N GLY A 174 -31.83 -10.25 -30.48
CA GLY A 174 -30.62 -11.00 -30.12
C GLY A 174 -29.35 -10.34 -30.65
N VAL A 175 -29.33 -9.98 -31.93
CA VAL A 175 -28.20 -9.27 -32.56
C VAL A 175 -28.01 -7.90 -31.93
N THR A 176 -29.08 -7.14 -31.72
CA THR A 176 -29.00 -5.80 -31.11
C THR A 176 -28.44 -5.87 -29.70
N GLY A 177 -28.92 -6.82 -28.87
CA GLY A 177 -28.40 -7.01 -27.52
C GLY A 177 -26.97 -7.52 -27.49
N ALA A 178 -26.58 -8.42 -28.41
CA ALA A 178 -25.20 -8.87 -28.55
C ALA A 178 -24.26 -7.73 -28.97
N VAL A 179 -24.69 -6.86 -29.90
CA VAL A 179 -23.93 -5.67 -30.32
C VAL A 179 -23.77 -4.70 -29.16
N ILE A 180 -24.84 -4.42 -28.40
CA ILE A 180 -24.77 -3.55 -27.23
C ILE A 180 -23.83 -4.14 -26.17
N PHE A 181 -23.94 -5.44 -25.89
CA PHE A 181 -23.06 -6.13 -24.93
C PHE A 181 -21.59 -6.10 -25.38
N CYS A 182 -21.31 -6.40 -26.65
CA CYS A 182 -19.96 -6.35 -27.21
C CYS A 182 -19.39 -4.92 -27.22
N ALA A 183 -20.19 -3.92 -27.60
CA ALA A 183 -19.79 -2.52 -27.54
C ALA A 183 -19.48 -2.10 -26.10
N PHE A 184 -20.23 -2.61 -25.13
CA PHE A 184 -20.00 -2.34 -23.72
C PHE A 184 -18.72 -2.99 -23.19
N VAL A 185 -18.49 -4.27 -23.50
CA VAL A 185 -17.24 -4.96 -23.17
C VAL A 185 -16.04 -4.27 -23.83
N TRP A 186 -16.19 -3.84 -25.09
CA TRP A 186 -15.16 -3.09 -25.79
C TRP A 186 -14.91 -1.73 -25.15
N PHE A 187 -15.96 -1.01 -24.77
CA PHE A 187 -15.86 0.27 -24.08
C PHE A 187 -15.13 0.12 -22.74
N PHE A 188 -15.44 -0.92 -21.95
CA PHE A 188 -14.76 -1.23 -20.70
C PHE A 188 -13.29 -1.59 -20.91
N LYS A 189 -12.99 -2.37 -21.96
CA LYS A 189 -11.62 -2.70 -22.34
C LYS A 189 -10.83 -1.47 -22.81
N TYR A 190 -11.45 -0.60 -23.59
CA TYR A 190 -10.82 0.60 -24.14
C TYR A 190 -10.60 1.69 -23.09
N ARG A 191 -11.51 1.80 -22.11
CA ARG A 191 -11.38 2.71 -20.96
C ARG A 191 -10.25 2.33 -20.00
N ARG A 192 -9.55 1.20 -20.19
CA ARG A 192 -8.31 0.81 -19.50
C ARG A 192 -8.31 1.20 -18.00
N LEU A 193 -9.37 0.81 -17.28
CA LEU A 193 -9.50 0.96 -15.82
C LEU A 193 -8.79 -0.17 -15.04
N MET A 194 -7.77 -0.77 -15.65
CA MET A 194 -6.82 -1.64 -14.98
C MET A 194 -5.45 -0.97 -15.13
N PRO A 195 -4.88 -0.34 -14.09
CA PRO A 195 -3.44 -0.34 -13.99
C PRO A 195 -3.03 -1.81 -13.85
N LEU A 196 -2.14 -2.26 -14.74
CA LEU A 196 -1.36 -3.48 -14.49
C LEU A 196 -0.49 -3.27 -13.26
#